data_AF-A0A943B3Y5-F1
#
_entry.id   AF-A0A943B3Y5-F1
#
_cell.length_a   1.000
_cell.length_b   1.000
_cell.length_c   1.000
_cell.angle_alpha   90.00
_cell.angle_beta   90.00
_cell.angle_gamma   90.00
#
_symmetry.space_group_name_H-M   'P 1'
#
loop_
_entity.id
_entity.type
_entity.pdbx_description
1 polymer ?
#
loop_
_entity_poly.entity_id
_entity_poly.type
_entity_poly.pdbx_seq_one_letter_code
_entity_poly.pdbx_strand_id
1 'polypeptide(L)' 'MPVLVLVDVQKEYIAEGRPFCLETIGPSLDNLRKLLAHARAKGWKVIHMRHQQNAECFTYGSEYSEFID' A
#
# COMPACT_ATOMS: atom_id res chain seq x y z
N MET A 1 -7.66 11.76 -19.04
CA MET A 1 -7.21 10.38 -18.73
C MET A 1 -7.08 10.27 -17.22
N PRO A 2 -7.79 9.33 -16.55
CA PRO A 2 -7.73 9.19 -15.10
C PRO A 2 -6.34 8.75 -14.60
N VAL A 3 -6.07 9.04 -13.33
CA VAL A 3 -4.87 8.60 -12.61
C VAL A 3 -5.31 7.81 -11.39
N LEU A 4 -4.79 6.60 -11.22
CA LEU A 4 -4.95 5.83 -9.98
C LEU A 4 -3.76 6.12 -9.07
N VAL A 5 -4.01 6.61 -7.86
CA VAL A 5 -2.98 6.83 -6.84
C VAL A 5 -3.18 5.81 -5.73
N LEU A 6 -2.13 5.03 -5.45
CA LEU A 6 -2.07 4.05 -4.38
C LEU A 6 -1.26 4.66 -3.24
N VAL A 7 -1.93 4.94 -2.13
CA VAL A 7 -1.37 5.64 -0.96
C VAL A 7 -1.05 4.62 0.12
N ASP A 8 0.22 4.59 0.53
CA ASP A 8 0.72 3.87 1.70
C ASP A 8 0.28 2.40 1.76
N VAL A 9 0.36 1.72 0.61
CA VAL A 9 0.08 0.28 0.49
C VAL A 9 1.29 -0.50 1.00
N GLN A 10 1.57 -0.41 2.31
CA GLN A 10 2.81 -0.85 2.94
C GLN A 10 2.61 -2.00 3.93
N LYS A 11 3.66 -2.81 4.10
CA LYS A 11 3.67 -4.01 4.96
C LYS A 11 3.37 -3.70 6.44
N GLU A 12 3.66 -2.49 6.89
CA GLU A 12 3.34 -1.95 8.22
C GLU A 12 1.85 -2.17 8.60
N TYR A 13 0.94 -2.12 7.64
CA TYR A 13 -0.50 -2.29 7.88
C TYR A 13 -0.98 -3.74 7.91
N ILE A 14 -0.15 -4.72 7.55
CA ILE A 14 -0.52 -6.14 7.50
C ILE A 14 0.35 -7.04 8.37
N ALA A 15 1.48 -6.54 8.86
CA ALA A 15 2.42 -7.32 9.65
C ALA A 15 1.95 -7.40 11.12
N GLU A 16 1.59 -8.62 11.57
CA GLU A 16 1.21 -8.86 12.96
C GLU A 16 2.30 -8.40 13.94
N GLY A 17 1.88 -7.85 15.07
CA GLY A 17 2.78 -7.29 16.09
C GLY A 17 3.31 -5.89 15.77
N ARG A 18 3.01 -5.32 14.60
CA ARG A 18 3.35 -3.93 14.28
C ARG A 18 2.28 -2.95 14.79
N PRO A 19 2.66 -1.72 15.18
CA PRO A 19 1.72 -0.76 15.80
C PRO A 19 0.54 -0.34 14.91
N PHE A 20 0.68 -0.43 13.59
CA PHE A 20 -0.38 -0.05 12.63
C PHE A 20 -1.01 -1.26 11.93
N CYS A 21 -0.83 -2.48 12.42
CA CYS A 21 -1.47 -3.66 11.84
C CYS A 21 -2.99 -3.52 11.85
N LEU A 22 -3.62 -3.60 10.67
CA LEU A 22 -5.05 -3.44 10.46
C LEU A 22 -5.72 -4.81 10.28
N GLU A 23 -6.38 -5.30 11.33
CA GLU A 23 -7.01 -6.65 11.33
C GLU A 23 -8.08 -6.85 10.24
N THR A 24 -8.74 -5.76 9.81
CA THR A 24 -9.87 -5.81 8.86
C THR A 24 -9.52 -5.28 7.47
N ILE A 25 -8.23 -5.20 7.12
CA ILE A 25 -7.77 -4.59 5.85
C ILE A 25 -8.05 -5.45 4.59
N GLY A 26 -8.32 -6.75 4.76
CA GLY A 26 -8.47 -7.71 3.66
C GLY A 26 -9.39 -7.24 2.50
N PRO A 27 -10.66 -6.87 2.75
CA PRO A 27 -11.56 -6.39 1.71
C PRO A 27 -11.07 -5.13 0.97
N SER A 28 -10.33 -4.25 1.65
CA SER A 28 -9.73 -3.06 1.04
C SER A 28 -8.63 -3.43 0.07
N LEU A 29 -7.76 -4.38 0.44
CA LEU A 29 -6.71 -4.90 -0.44
C LEU A 29 -7.29 -5.62 -1.67
N ASP A 30 -8.38 -6.37 -1.49
CA ASP A 30 -9.06 -7.03 -2.61
C ASP A 30 -9.65 -6.03 -3.60
N ASN A 31 -10.26 -4.95 -3.12
CA ASN A 31 -10.76 -3.89 -3.98
C ASN A 31 -9.63 -3.11 -4.65
N LEU A 32 -8.53 -2.87 -3.94
CA LEU A 32 -7.32 -2.25 -4.49
C LEU A 32 -6.75 -3.07 -5.66
N ARG A 33 -6.64 -4.39 -5.52
CA ARG A 33 -6.19 -5.29 -6.59
C ARG A 33 -7.08 -5.20 -7.83
N LYS A 34 -8.40 -5.16 -7.64
CA LYS A 34 -9.37 -5.00 -8.74
C LYS A 34 -9.21 -3.65 -9.45
N LEU A 35 -9.06 -2.56 -8.70
CA LEU A 35 -8.85 -1.22 -9.25
C LEU A 35 -7.52 -1.11 -10.00
N LEU A 36 -6.45 -1.67 -9.46
CA LEU A 36 -5.13 -1.69 -10.10
C LEU A 36 -5.16 -2.48 -11.41
N ALA A 37 -5.79 -3.65 -11.42
CA ALA A 37 -5.99 -4.44 -12.64
C ALA A 37 -6.80 -3.66 -13.69
N HIS A 38 -7.88 -3.00 -13.28
CA HIS A 38 -8.71 -2.17 -14.17
C HIS A 38 -7.91 -1.00 -14.76
N ALA A 39 -7.18 -0.26 -13.93
CA ALA A 39 -6.36 0.87 -14.35
C ALA A 39 -5.31 0.46 -15.37
N ARG A 40 -4.60 -0.65 -15.13
CA ARG A 40 -3.61 -1.22 -16.06
C ARG A 40 -4.26 -1.63 -17.38
N ALA A 41 -5.39 -2.33 -17.34
CA ALA A 41 -6.11 -2.77 -18.54
C ALA A 41 -6.64 -1.59 -19.39
N LYS A 42 -6.90 -0.44 -18.76
CA LYS A 42 -7.37 0.78 -19.44
C LYS A 42 -6.25 1.78 -19.78
N GLY A 43 -4.99 1.43 -19.53
CA GLY A 43 -3.85 2.32 -19.80
C GLY A 43 -3.84 3.59 -18.95
N TRP A 44 -4.42 3.55 -17.75
CA TRP A 44 -4.38 4.69 -16.83
C TRP A 44 -2.97 4.88 -16.28
N LYS A 45 -2.62 6.13 -15.94
CA LYS A 45 -1.41 6.39 -15.16
C LYS A 45 -1.63 5.85 -13.74
N VAL A 46 -0.68 5.05 -13.24
CA VAL A 46 -0.68 4.53 -11.88
C VAL A 46 0.49 5.14 -11.12
N ILE A 47 0.23 5.69 -9.94
CA ILE A 47 1.23 6.28 -9.05
C ILE A 47 1.18 5.54 -7.72
N HIS A 48 2.34 5.09 -7.24
CA HIS A 48 2.51 4.50 -5.93
C HIS A 48 3.21 5.52 -5.02
N MET A 49 2.62 5.79 -3.86
CA MET A 49 3.19 6.63 -2.82
C MET A 49 3.42 5.76 -1.57
N ARG A 50 4.55 5.97 -0.90
CA ARG A 50 4.85 5.35 0.39
C ARG A 50 5.27 6.39 1.40
N HIS A 51 4.87 6.21 2.64
CA HIS A 51 5.34 6.98 3.78
C HIS A 51 6.67 6.42 4.28
N GLN A 52 7.61 7.31 4.61
CA GLN A 52 8.86 6.96 5.29
C GLN A 52 9.22 8.04 6.32
N GLN A 53 9.75 7.62 7.47
CA GLN A 53 10.15 8.51 8.55
C GLN A 53 11.32 7.95 9.37
N ASN A 54 11.95 8.79 10.19
CA ASN A 54 12.95 8.37 11.17
C ASN A 54 12.29 8.07 12.52
N ALA A 55 11.50 7.00 12.57
CA ALA A 55 10.78 6.52 13.76
C ALA A 55 10.64 4.99 13.70
N GLU A 56 10.00 4.36 14.69
CA GLU A 56 9.84 2.90 14.75
C GLU A 56 8.93 2.31 13.65
N CYS A 57 7.94 3.07 13.19
CA CYS A 57 7.04 2.70 12.10
C CYS A 57 7.44 3.41 10.82
N PHE A 58 7.29 2.75 9.66
CA PHE A 58 7.65 3.32 8.36
C PHE A 58 9.12 3.78 8.30
N THR A 59 10.01 3.10 9.03
CA THR A 59 11.43 3.46 9.11
C THR A 59 12.11 3.32 7.76
N TYR A 60 13.01 4.25 7.42
CA TYR A 60 13.88 4.10 6.25
C TYR A 60 14.61 2.75 6.24
N GLY A 61 14.48 2.00 5.14
CA GLY A 61 15.15 0.71 4.94
C GLY A 61 14.54 -0.47 5.70
N SER A 62 13.46 -0.27 6.47
CA SER A 62 12.74 -1.37 7.12
C SER A 62 11.88 -2.13 6.10
N GLU A 63 11.84 -3.45 6.22
CA GLU A 63 10.94 -4.30 5.41
C GLU A 63 9.46 -3.93 5.61
N TYR A 64 9.08 -3.44 6.79
CA TYR A 64 7.71 -3.03 7.08
C TYR A 64 7.34 -1.74 6.35
N SER A 65 8.33 -0.94 5.94
CA SER A 65 8.12 0.25 5.11
C SER A 65 7.98 -0.06 3.62
N GLU A 66 8.20 -1.30 3.19
CA GLU A 66 8.06 -1.69 1.80
C GLU A 66 6.59 -1.89 1.39
N PHE A 67 6.33 -1.83 0.09
CA PHE A 67 4.99 -2.08 -0.44
C PHE A 67 4.53 -3.51 -0.15
N ILE A 68 3.22 -3.70 -0.07
CA ILE A 68 2.59 -5.03 -0.08
C ILE A 68 2.73 -5.62 -1.49
N ASP A 69 3.12 -6.89 -1.57
CA ASP A 69 3.29 -7.66 -2.81
C ASP A 69 1.95 -8.06 -3.48
#